data_AF-A0A374WIE6-F1
#
_entry.id   AF-A0A374WIE6-F1
#
_cell.length_a   1.000
_cell.length_b   1.000
_cell.length_c   1.000
_cell.angle_alpha   90.00
_cell.angle_beta   90.00
_cell.angle_gamma   90.00
#
_symmetry.space_group_name_H-M   'P 1'
#
loop_
_entity.id
_entity.type
_entity.pdbx_description
1 polymer ?
#
loop_
_entity_poly.entity_id
_entity_poly.type
_entity_poly.pdbx_seq_one_letter_code
_entity_poly.pdbx_strand_id
1 'polypeptide(L)'
;MINYNIMMPRNLLEIFHENKELKSGTLVGSTLIGKFEIYGFIPYNDIDNADIDSNSYFPLSMISAIIAADRIAFPIVKNQFESAEKHIIVPIYRKIRYSSDVHKLLLKKTYVYSLLNNDNYKRLRNDRNPVLSQLKASCSQVSVDKDMNQVYYITSPNEILMYKKMSYSIDCVSAVAPSFLVVCRFINSVTGGISYTIYPPEDLFPLSK
;
A
#
# COMPACT_ATOMS: atom_id res chain seq x y z
N MET A 1 -40.48 20.59 -11.77
CA MET A 1 -39.30 20.61 -10.89
C MET A 1 -38.63 19.25 -11.00
N ILE A 2 -37.60 19.13 -11.84
CA ILE A 2 -36.92 17.85 -12.07
C ILE A 2 -35.97 17.65 -10.89
N ASN A 3 -36.22 16.61 -10.11
CA ASN A 3 -35.43 16.27 -8.93
C ASN A 3 -34.16 15.56 -9.42
N TYR A 4 -33.10 16.31 -9.71
CA TYR A 4 -31.77 15.76 -9.96
C TYR A 4 -31.11 15.40 -8.63
N ASN A 5 -31.64 14.40 -7.93
CA ASN A 5 -30.81 13.61 -7.02
C ASN A 5 -29.92 12.72 -7.88
N ILE A 6 -28.92 13.32 -8.55
CA ILE A 6 -27.79 12.56 -9.08
C ILE A 6 -27.04 12.09 -7.84
N MET A 7 -27.36 10.88 -7.39
CA MET A 7 -26.58 10.21 -6.37
C MET A 7 -25.17 10.09 -6.94
N MET A 8 -24.24 10.90 -6.41
CA MET A 8 -22.83 10.81 -6.79
C MET A 8 -22.42 9.34 -6.63
N PRO A 9 -21.79 8.71 -7.65
CA PRO A 9 -21.33 7.35 -7.51
C PRO A 9 -20.37 7.29 -6.31
N ARG A 10 -20.62 6.34 -5.41
CA ARG A 10 -19.77 6.15 -4.22
C ARG A 10 -18.37 5.78 -4.67
N ASN A 11 -17.37 6.46 -4.13
CA ASN A 11 -15.98 6.19 -4.47
C ASN A 11 -15.49 4.88 -3.85
N LEU A 12 -14.32 4.43 -4.30
CA LEU A 12 -13.74 3.14 -3.92
C LEU A 12 -13.33 3.11 -2.44
N LEU A 13 -12.92 4.25 -1.86
CA LEU A 13 -12.60 4.33 -0.42
C LEU A 13 -13.84 4.08 0.44
N GLU A 14 -14.96 4.75 0.15
CA GLU A 14 -16.23 4.57 0.86
C GLU A 14 -16.70 3.11 0.82
N ILE A 15 -16.54 2.48 -0.35
CA ILE A 15 -16.91 1.08 -0.56
C ILE A 15 -15.96 0.14 0.19
N PHE A 16 -14.67 0.48 0.26
CA PHE A 16 -13.72 -0.27 1.06
C PHE A 16 -14.05 -0.23 2.55
N HIS A 17 -14.44 0.93 3.09
CA HIS A 17 -14.81 1.04 4.50
C HIS A 17 -16.05 0.21 4.85
N GLU A 18 -17.04 0.18 3.95
CA GLU A 18 -18.25 -0.63 4.13
C GLU A 18 -17.99 -2.13 3.99
N ASN A 19 -17.39 -2.55 2.87
CA ASN A 19 -17.18 -3.96 2.55
C ASN A 19 -15.98 -4.57 3.28
N LYS A 20 -15.10 -3.72 3.83
CA LYS A 20 -13.85 -4.07 4.52
C LYS A 20 -12.84 -4.84 3.66
N GLU A 21 -13.06 -4.94 2.35
CA GLU A 21 -12.22 -5.74 1.44
C GLU A 21 -12.23 -5.17 0.03
N LEU A 22 -11.04 -5.13 -0.61
CA LEU A 22 -10.87 -4.89 -2.03
C LEU A 22 -9.87 -5.88 -2.64
N LYS A 23 -10.04 -6.16 -3.94
CA LYS A 23 -9.24 -7.14 -4.69
C LYS A 23 -8.86 -6.59 -6.07
N SER A 24 -7.72 -7.04 -6.58
CA SER A 24 -7.37 -6.87 -7.99
C SER A 24 -8.35 -7.61 -8.91
N GLY A 25 -8.54 -7.10 -10.13
CA GLY A 25 -9.53 -7.60 -11.08
C GLY A 25 -10.86 -6.85 -11.07
N THR A 26 -11.11 -6.01 -10.05
CA THR A 26 -12.29 -5.15 -10.00
C THR A 26 -12.19 -4.07 -11.08
N LEU A 27 -13.29 -3.84 -11.79
CA LEU A 27 -13.38 -2.77 -12.79
C LEU A 27 -13.75 -1.46 -12.11
N VAL A 28 -13.00 -0.41 -12.41
CA VAL A 28 -13.19 0.94 -11.87
C VAL A 28 -13.05 1.97 -12.98
N GLY A 29 -13.66 3.14 -12.81
CA GLY A 29 -13.44 4.33 -13.63
C GLY A 29 -12.90 5.46 -12.76
N SER A 30 -12.39 6.50 -13.40
CA SER A 30 -12.17 7.81 -12.78
C SER A 30 -12.95 8.86 -13.53
N THR A 31 -12.93 10.11 -13.05
CA THR A 31 -13.58 11.24 -13.72
C THR A 31 -13.09 11.46 -15.15
N LEU A 32 -11.82 11.15 -15.44
CA LEU A 32 -11.21 11.38 -16.75
C LEU A 32 -11.18 10.15 -17.66
N ILE A 33 -11.17 8.94 -17.09
CA ILE A 33 -11.06 7.71 -17.86
C ILE A 33 -12.12 6.73 -17.40
N GLY A 34 -12.99 6.34 -18.34
CA GLY A 34 -14.20 5.60 -18.04
C GLY A 34 -14.01 4.13 -17.65
N LYS A 35 -12.84 3.52 -17.87
CA LYS A 35 -12.63 2.10 -17.55
C LYS A 35 -11.17 1.71 -17.34
N PHE A 36 -10.93 1.10 -16.18
CA PHE A 36 -9.70 0.45 -15.75
C PHE A 36 -10.01 -0.86 -15.06
N GLU A 37 -8.97 -1.67 -14.89
CA GLU A 37 -8.98 -2.77 -13.94
C GLU A 37 -8.00 -2.47 -12.80
N ILE A 38 -8.41 -2.70 -11.56
CA ILE A 38 -7.49 -2.67 -10.41
C ILE A 38 -6.45 -3.78 -10.61
N TYR A 39 -5.20 -3.40 -10.86
CA TYR A 39 -4.09 -4.33 -10.89
C TYR A 39 -3.65 -4.74 -9.48
N GLY A 40 -3.67 -3.82 -8.54
CA GLY A 40 -3.34 -4.08 -7.14
C GLY A 40 -3.24 -2.82 -6.30
N PHE A 41 -2.60 -2.95 -5.15
CA PHE A 41 -2.55 -1.94 -4.10
C PHE A 41 -1.12 -1.76 -3.63
N ILE A 42 -0.76 -0.55 -3.23
CA ILE A 42 0.53 -0.23 -2.64
C ILE A 42 0.32 0.46 -1.28
N PRO A 43 1.16 0.17 -0.27
CA PRO A 43 1.07 0.81 1.03
C PRO A 43 1.43 2.29 0.91
N TYR A 44 0.66 3.13 1.58
CA TYR A 44 0.80 4.59 1.53
C TYR A 44 0.50 5.19 2.91
N ASN A 45 0.87 6.45 3.10
CA ASN A 45 0.58 7.20 4.30
C ASN A 45 0.19 8.63 3.90
N ASP A 46 -1.08 8.99 4.11
CA ASP A 46 -1.52 10.37 4.02
C ASP A 46 -0.94 11.12 5.22
N ILE A 47 0.13 11.86 4.98
CA ILE A 47 0.55 12.91 5.90
C ILE A 47 0.31 14.23 5.19
N ASP A 48 -0.86 14.81 5.45
CA ASP A 48 -1.16 16.24 5.24
C ASP A 48 -0.48 17.14 6.29
N ASN A 49 0.32 16.59 7.21
CA ASN A 49 1.05 17.38 8.19
C ASN A 49 2.35 17.92 7.59
N ALA A 50 2.30 19.23 7.31
CA ALA A 50 3.41 20.12 6.97
C ALA A 50 4.48 20.27 8.07
N ASP A 51 4.72 19.25 8.90
CA ASP A 51 5.93 19.15 9.72
C ASP A 51 6.98 18.35 8.94
N ILE A 52 7.77 19.13 8.23
CA ILE A 52 8.90 18.78 7.38
C ILE A 52 9.95 18.06 8.22
N ASP A 53 9.83 16.73 8.28
CA ASP A 53 10.93 15.76 8.42
C ASP A 53 10.48 14.31 8.10
N SER A 54 9.19 14.07 7.87
CA SER A 54 8.69 12.73 7.52
C SER A 54 8.72 12.50 6.01
N ASN A 55 9.67 11.65 5.60
CA ASN A 55 9.77 10.84 4.38
C ASN A 55 8.42 10.32 3.80
N SER A 56 7.57 11.19 3.28
CA SER A 56 6.49 10.84 2.36
C SER A 56 7.14 10.45 1.02
N TYR A 57 7.32 9.14 0.82
CA TYR A 57 8.04 8.58 -0.34
C TYR A 57 7.23 8.52 -1.62
N PHE A 58 5.98 8.95 -1.59
CA PHE A 58 5.06 8.87 -2.71
C PHE A 58 4.60 10.27 -3.07
N PRO A 59 5.32 10.96 -3.95
CA PRO A 59 4.76 12.10 -4.64
C PRO A 59 3.57 11.59 -5.46
N LEU A 60 2.36 11.96 -5.06
CA LEU A 60 1.13 11.75 -5.84
C LEU A 60 1.20 12.46 -7.21
N SER A 61 2.20 13.32 -7.42
CA SER A 61 2.49 13.94 -8.71
C SER A 61 3.22 12.97 -9.63
N MET A 62 2.53 12.49 -10.68
CA MET A 62 3.03 12.01 -11.99
C MET A 62 4.52 11.67 -12.13
N ILE A 63 5.11 10.90 -11.23
CA ILE A 63 6.46 10.38 -11.40
C ILE A 63 6.37 9.17 -12.29
N SER A 64 7.26 9.09 -13.28
CA SER A 64 7.44 7.89 -14.10
C SER A 64 7.76 6.69 -13.19
N ALA A 65 6.72 5.93 -12.84
CA ALA A 65 6.86 4.71 -12.07
C ALA A 65 7.08 3.54 -13.01
N ILE A 66 8.11 2.74 -12.75
CA ILE A 66 8.32 1.48 -13.48
C ILE A 66 7.49 0.40 -12.78
N ILE A 67 6.47 -0.09 -13.47
CA ILE A 67 5.59 -1.14 -12.96
C ILE A 67 6.01 -2.48 -13.56
N ALA A 68 6.47 -3.37 -12.70
CA ALA A 68 6.75 -4.77 -13.00
C ALA A 68 5.60 -5.66 -12.51
N ALA A 69 5.72 -6.97 -12.74
CA ALA A 69 4.65 -7.93 -12.46
C ALA A 69 4.18 -7.98 -10.99
N ASP A 70 5.04 -7.69 -10.01
CA ASP A 70 4.71 -7.76 -8.59
C ASP A 70 5.25 -6.58 -7.77
N ARG A 71 5.81 -5.57 -8.45
CA ARG A 71 6.54 -4.47 -7.84
C ARG A 71 6.36 -3.20 -8.64
N ILE A 72 6.52 -2.09 -7.95
CA ILE A 72 6.61 -0.77 -8.55
C ILE A 72 7.86 -0.08 -8.03
N ALA A 73 8.55 0.61 -8.93
CA ALA A 73 9.74 1.39 -8.62
C ALA A 73 9.49 2.86 -8.94
N PHE A 74 9.84 3.74 -8.00
CA PHE A 74 9.76 5.19 -8.17
C PHE A 74 11.12 5.83 -7.90
N PRO A 75 11.55 6.80 -8.70
CA PRO A 75 12.69 7.64 -8.35
C PRO A 75 12.37 8.49 -7.12
N ILE A 76 13.33 8.58 -6.19
CA ILE A 76 13.29 9.52 -5.07
C ILE A 76 13.69 10.88 -5.62
N VAL A 77 12.79 11.87 -5.53
CA VAL A 77 13.14 13.27 -5.80
C VAL A 77 14.17 13.70 -4.76
N LYS A 78 15.41 13.94 -5.20
CA LYS A 78 16.52 14.31 -4.32
C LYS A 78 16.68 15.82 -4.19
N ASN A 79 17.14 16.24 -3.01
CA ASN A 79 17.88 17.49 -2.84
C ASN A 79 19.14 17.47 -3.73
N GLN A 80 19.50 18.64 -4.28
CA GLN A 80 20.41 18.87 -5.41
C GLN A 80 21.88 18.35 -5.28
N PHE A 81 22.24 17.62 -4.23
CA PHE A 81 23.63 17.30 -3.87
C PHE A 81 24.04 15.82 -4.00
N GLU A 82 23.14 14.89 -4.36
CA GLU A 82 23.53 13.48 -4.54
C GLU A 82 23.43 13.03 -6.01
N SER A 83 24.52 12.48 -6.56
CA SER A 83 24.72 12.21 -7.99
C SER A 83 24.02 10.98 -8.59
N ALA A 84 23.49 10.06 -7.78
CA ALA A 84 22.85 8.82 -8.27
C ALA A 84 21.33 8.80 -8.04
N GLU A 85 20.53 8.58 -9.09
CA GLU A 85 19.08 8.44 -8.96
C GLU A 85 18.72 7.21 -8.10
N LYS A 86 18.22 7.46 -6.88
CA LYS A 86 17.82 6.38 -5.96
C LYS A 86 16.37 6.02 -6.26
N HIS A 87 16.07 4.71 -6.33
CA HIS A 87 14.71 4.21 -6.53
C HIS A 87 14.19 3.55 -5.26
N ILE A 88 12.90 3.75 -4.97
CA ILE A 88 12.17 2.99 -3.96
C ILE A 88 11.37 1.93 -4.67
N ILE A 89 11.55 0.69 -4.25
CA ILE A 89 10.84 -0.46 -4.80
C ILE A 89 9.87 -0.97 -3.74
N VAL A 90 8.57 -0.92 -4.03
CA VAL A 90 7.54 -1.50 -3.16
C VAL A 90 6.80 -2.64 -3.86
N PRO A 91 6.40 -3.70 -3.14
CA PRO A 91 5.56 -4.75 -3.70
C PRO A 91 4.16 -4.23 -4.04
N ILE A 92 3.55 -4.83 -5.07
CA ILE A 92 2.13 -4.65 -5.40
C ILE A 92 1.34 -5.79 -4.76
N TYR A 93 0.36 -5.43 -3.94
CA TYR A 93 -0.52 -6.35 -3.24
C TYR A 93 -1.79 -6.58 -4.05
N ARG A 94 -2.33 -7.81 -4.03
CA ARG A 94 -3.47 -8.21 -4.85
C ARG A 94 -4.80 -8.05 -4.13
N LYS A 95 -4.76 -7.95 -2.80
CA LYS A 95 -5.94 -7.81 -1.95
C LYS A 95 -5.57 -6.99 -0.73
N ILE A 96 -6.53 -6.19 -0.28
CA ILE A 96 -6.47 -5.47 0.99
C ILE A 96 -7.72 -5.78 1.81
N ARG A 97 -7.56 -5.76 3.13
CA ARG A 97 -8.64 -5.96 4.08
C ARG A 97 -8.51 -4.97 5.22
N TYR A 98 -9.61 -4.34 5.56
CA TYR A 98 -9.74 -3.54 6.77
C TYR A 98 -10.05 -4.48 7.94
N SER A 99 -9.23 -4.46 8.99
CA SER A 99 -9.46 -5.28 10.18
C SER A 99 -9.63 -4.41 11.41
N SER A 100 -10.72 -4.65 12.14
CA SER A 100 -10.94 -4.08 13.47
C SER A 100 -10.15 -4.82 14.56
N ASP A 101 -9.62 -6.01 14.25
CA ASP A 101 -8.97 -6.88 15.21
C ASP A 101 -7.46 -6.61 15.26
N VAL A 102 -6.85 -6.95 16.40
CA VAL A 102 -5.41 -6.90 16.59
C VAL A 102 -4.80 -8.25 16.23
N HIS A 103 -3.79 -8.24 15.37
CA HIS A 103 -3.11 -9.44 14.88
C HIS A 103 -1.64 -9.43 15.27
N LYS A 104 -1.12 -10.60 15.62
CA LYS A 104 0.32 -10.83 15.84
C LYS A 104 0.94 -11.38 14.56
N LEU A 105 1.69 -10.55 13.84
CA LEU A 105 2.26 -10.87 12.53
C LEU A 105 3.78 -11.05 12.63
N LEU A 106 4.35 -12.04 11.95
CA LEU A 106 5.79 -12.25 11.95
C LEU A 106 6.49 -11.12 11.16
N LEU A 107 7.20 -10.25 11.86
CA LEU A 107 7.77 -9.01 11.30
C LEU A 107 8.78 -9.27 10.17
N LYS A 108 9.48 -10.41 10.23
CA LYS A 108 10.38 -10.85 9.15
C LYS A 108 9.64 -11.09 7.83
N LYS A 109 8.39 -11.54 7.85
CA LYS A 109 7.58 -11.83 6.65
C LYS A 109 6.67 -10.68 6.24
N THR A 110 6.34 -9.78 7.16
CA THR A 110 5.40 -8.67 6.93
C THR A 110 6.13 -7.36 6.66
N TYR A 111 5.71 -6.64 5.61
CA TYR A 111 6.18 -5.31 5.28
C TYR A 111 5.40 -4.23 6.06
N VAL A 112 6.03 -3.55 7.00
CA VAL A 112 5.38 -2.54 7.86
C VAL A 112 5.82 -1.16 7.39
N TYR A 113 4.87 -0.38 6.85
CA TYR A 113 5.17 0.90 6.20
C TYR A 113 5.83 1.92 7.14
N SER A 114 5.42 1.99 8.40
CA SER A 114 6.00 2.90 9.40
C SER A 114 7.46 2.58 9.76
N LEU A 115 7.92 1.35 9.48
CA LEU A 115 9.27 0.88 9.85
C LEU A 115 10.26 0.90 8.69
N LEU A 116 9.87 1.33 7.49
CA LEU A 116 10.71 1.20 6.29
C LEU A 116 12.05 1.89 6.37
N ASN A 117 12.15 2.96 7.16
CA ASN A 117 13.38 3.70 7.36
C ASN A 117 14.21 3.20 8.53
N ASN A 118 13.68 2.29 9.33
CA ASN A 118 14.42 1.72 10.43
C ASN A 118 15.46 0.72 9.92
N ASP A 119 16.74 1.01 10.15
CA ASP A 119 17.83 0.17 9.67
C ASP A 119 17.85 -1.23 10.31
N ASN A 120 17.41 -1.36 11.56
CA ASN A 120 17.27 -2.67 12.20
C ASN A 120 16.13 -3.48 11.58
N TYR A 121 15.04 -2.83 11.17
CA TYR A 121 13.97 -3.48 10.42
C TYR A 121 14.47 -3.95 9.05
N LYS A 122 15.21 -3.11 8.31
CA LYS A 122 15.85 -3.50 7.04
C LYS A 122 16.81 -4.67 7.23
N ARG A 123 17.60 -4.71 8.31
CA ARG A 123 18.48 -5.83 8.63
C ARG A 123 17.70 -7.12 8.87
N LEU A 124 16.68 -7.07 9.71
CA LEU A 124 15.80 -8.22 10.01
C LEU A 124 15.19 -8.82 8.73
N ARG A 125 14.71 -7.96 7.83
CA ARG A 125 14.10 -8.35 6.55
C ARG A 125 15.08 -8.98 5.55
N ASN A 126 16.36 -8.64 5.68
CA ASN A 126 17.44 -9.13 4.81
C ASN A 126 18.27 -10.26 5.46
N ASP A 127 17.71 -10.97 6.45
CA ASP A 127 18.39 -12.07 7.14
C ASP A 127 19.71 -11.67 7.81
N ARG A 128 19.85 -10.40 8.21
CA ARG A 128 21.01 -9.87 8.95
C ARG A 128 20.64 -9.66 10.41
N ASN A 129 21.63 -9.80 11.30
CA ASN A 129 21.45 -9.61 12.73
C ASN A 129 20.99 -8.16 13.06
N PRO A 130 19.74 -7.98 13.53
CA PRO A 130 19.24 -6.67 13.94
C PRO A 130 19.47 -6.45 15.44
N VAL A 131 19.60 -5.19 15.86
CA VAL A 131 19.60 -4.83 17.28
C VAL A 131 18.16 -4.74 17.76
N LEU A 132 17.65 -5.86 18.32
CA LEU A 132 16.23 -6.01 18.67
C LEU A 132 15.73 -4.99 19.70
N SER A 133 16.58 -4.57 20.63
CA SER A 133 16.25 -3.54 21.62
C SER A 133 15.95 -2.19 20.98
N GLN A 134 16.73 -1.78 19.98
CA GLN A 134 16.51 -0.55 19.22
C GLN A 134 15.26 -0.64 18.35
N LEU A 135 15.00 -1.80 17.75
CA LEU A 135 13.79 -2.02 16.96
C LEU A 135 12.53 -1.92 17.82
N LYS A 136 12.55 -2.52 19.02
CA LYS A 136 11.45 -2.40 19.99
C LYS A 136 11.27 -0.96 20.49
N ALA A 137 12.36 -0.23 20.75
CA ALA A 137 12.29 1.16 21.18
C ALA A 137 11.71 2.08 20.09
N SER A 138 11.92 1.75 18.81
CA SER A 138 11.44 2.58 17.69
C SER A 138 9.94 2.47 17.41
N CYS A 139 9.28 1.42 17.88
CA CYS A 139 7.86 1.18 17.61
C CYS A 139 7.25 0.29 18.69
N SER A 140 6.28 0.82 19.42
CA SER A 140 5.59 0.13 20.52
C SER A 140 4.84 -1.13 20.07
N GLN A 141 4.45 -1.19 18.80
CA GLN A 141 3.80 -2.35 18.19
C GLN A 141 4.76 -3.50 17.91
N VAL A 142 6.08 -3.29 18.04
CA VAL A 142 7.05 -4.39 17.90
C VAL A 142 7.14 -5.18 19.20
N SER A 143 6.87 -6.48 19.08
CA SER A 143 7.01 -7.46 20.16
C SER A 143 8.11 -8.45 19.83
N VAL A 144 8.91 -8.83 20.84
CA VAL A 144 10.01 -9.78 20.70
C VAL A 144 9.69 -10.99 21.56
N ASP A 145 9.59 -12.16 20.93
CA ASP A 145 9.46 -13.45 21.59
C ASP A 145 10.86 -14.01 21.83
N LYS A 146 11.24 -14.05 23.11
CA LYS A 146 12.60 -14.41 23.53
C LYS A 146 12.86 -15.91 23.40
N ASP A 147 11.83 -16.74 23.50
CA ASP A 147 11.96 -18.19 23.52
C ASP A 147 12.16 -18.74 22.10
N MET A 148 11.48 -18.12 21.13
CA MET A 148 11.52 -18.52 19.72
C MET A 148 12.50 -17.69 18.88
N ASN A 149 13.14 -16.67 19.47
CA ASN A 149 13.95 -15.66 18.78
C ASN A 149 13.20 -15.05 17.57
N GLN A 150 11.89 -14.81 17.73
CA GLN A 150 11.03 -14.27 16.69
C GLN A 150 10.58 -12.87 17.04
N VAL A 151 10.52 -12.02 16.02
CA VAL A 151 10.04 -10.64 16.16
C VAL A 151 8.70 -10.53 15.46
N TYR A 152 7.75 -9.95 16.17
CA TYR A 152 6.38 -9.77 15.71
C TYR A 152 6.03 -8.28 15.66
N TYR A 153 5.11 -7.97 14.76
CA TYR A 153 4.35 -6.72 14.75
C TYR A 153 2.95 -7.00 15.27
N ILE A 154 2.52 -6.22 16.25
CA ILE A 154 1.16 -6.24 16.79
C ILE A 154 0.40 -5.12 16.08
N THR A 155 -0.55 -5.47 15.22
CA THR A 155 -1.28 -4.46 14.46
C THR A 155 -2.10 -3.56 15.36
N SER A 156 -2.27 -2.30 14.98
CA SER A 156 -3.30 -1.46 15.56
C SER A 156 -4.68 -1.86 15.03
N PRO A 157 -5.76 -1.61 15.79
CA PRO A 157 -7.11 -1.65 15.23
C PRO A 157 -7.17 -0.75 13.99
N ASN A 158 -7.96 -1.13 13.00
CA ASN A 158 -8.19 -0.36 11.78
C ASN A 158 -7.00 -0.24 10.80
N GLU A 159 -5.91 -0.97 11.03
CA GLU A 159 -4.86 -1.05 10.03
C GLU A 159 -5.30 -1.88 8.80
N ILE A 160 -4.75 -1.50 7.65
CA ILE A 160 -5.02 -2.18 6.39
C ILE A 160 -4.07 -3.35 6.22
N LEU A 161 -4.62 -4.55 6.20
CA LEU A 161 -3.88 -5.80 5.96
C LEU A 161 -3.79 -6.05 4.46
N MET A 162 -2.57 -6.23 3.95
CA MET A 162 -2.33 -6.39 2.52
C MET A 162 -1.76 -7.78 2.19
N TYR A 163 -2.26 -8.39 1.11
CA TYR A 163 -1.96 -9.76 0.71
C TYR A 163 -1.39 -9.80 -0.71
N LYS A 164 -0.28 -10.51 -0.90
CA LYS A 164 0.30 -10.76 -2.25
C LYS A 164 -0.53 -11.73 -3.10
N LYS A 165 -1.36 -12.56 -2.47
CA LYS A 165 -2.22 -13.56 -3.11
C LYS A 165 -3.65 -13.42 -2.59
N MET A 166 -4.62 -13.96 -3.33
CA MET A 166 -6.03 -14.02 -2.91
C MET A 166 -6.20 -15.03 -1.77
N SER A 167 -5.79 -14.65 -0.57
CA SER A 167 -5.89 -15.47 0.65
C SER A 167 -6.70 -14.74 1.72
N TYR A 168 -7.25 -15.52 2.65
CA TYR A 168 -7.94 -15.05 3.85
C TYR A 168 -7.22 -15.42 5.14
N SER A 169 -6.18 -16.26 5.05
CA SER A 169 -5.39 -16.64 6.22
C SER A 169 -4.53 -15.47 6.69
N ILE A 170 -4.51 -15.25 8.01
CA ILE A 170 -3.71 -14.19 8.63
C ILE A 170 -2.22 -14.39 8.40
N ASP A 171 -1.76 -15.63 8.30
CA ASP A 171 -0.36 -15.98 8.00
C ASP A 171 0.08 -15.54 6.60
N CYS A 172 -0.88 -15.23 5.72
CA CYS A 172 -0.62 -14.73 4.37
C CYS A 172 -0.49 -13.20 4.31
N VAL A 173 -0.71 -12.47 5.42
CA VAL A 173 -0.54 -11.01 5.45
C VAL A 173 0.92 -10.67 5.16
N SER A 174 1.10 -9.89 4.11
CA SER A 174 2.39 -9.56 3.53
C SER A 174 2.78 -8.10 3.76
N ALA A 175 1.82 -7.23 4.07
CA ALA A 175 2.05 -5.85 4.49
C ALA A 175 0.98 -5.34 5.45
N VAL A 176 1.34 -4.27 6.16
CA VAL A 176 0.42 -3.45 6.95
C VAL A 176 0.74 -1.98 6.69
N ALA A 177 -0.31 -1.18 6.51
CA ALA A 177 -0.20 0.26 6.29
C ALA A 177 -1.44 1.01 6.81
N PRO A 178 -1.30 2.32 7.11
CA PRO A 178 -2.42 3.16 7.51
C PRO A 178 -3.32 3.54 6.32
N SER A 179 -2.74 3.69 5.12
CA SER A 179 -3.45 4.03 3.89
C SER A 179 -2.91 3.21 2.70
N PHE A 180 -3.52 3.38 1.53
CA PHE A 180 -3.15 2.66 0.32
C PHE A 180 -3.41 3.49 -0.95
N LEU A 181 -2.63 3.25 -1.98
CA LEU A 181 -2.96 3.70 -3.34
C LEU A 181 -3.33 2.51 -4.21
N VAL A 182 -4.06 2.79 -5.28
CA VAL A 182 -4.58 1.79 -6.22
C VAL A 182 -3.78 1.86 -7.51
N VAL A 183 -3.16 0.75 -7.88
CA VAL A 183 -2.52 0.58 -9.18
C VAL A 183 -3.59 0.10 -10.14
N CYS A 184 -3.96 0.94 -11.10
CA CYS A 184 -4.89 0.64 -12.18
C CYS A 184 -4.12 0.22 -13.43
N ARG A 185 -4.65 -0.74 -14.18
CA ARG A 185 -4.19 -1.07 -15.53
C ARG A 185 -5.25 -0.74 -16.56
N PHE A 186 -4.80 -0.19 -17.67
CA PHE A 186 -5.56 -0.01 -18.89
C PHE A 186 -4.99 -0.93 -19.97
N ILE A 187 -5.86 -1.66 -20.66
CA ILE A 187 -5.48 -2.49 -21.80
C ILE A 187 -6.12 -1.84 -23.03
N ASN A 188 -5.29 -1.35 -23.94
CA ASN A 188 -5.77 -0.83 -25.20
C ASN A 188 -6.37 -1.98 -26.03
N SER A 189 -7.66 -1.91 -26.33
CA SER A 189 -8.38 -2.96 -27.05
C SER A 189 -7.93 -3.13 -28.50
N VAL A 190 -7.29 -2.11 -29.09
CA VAL A 190 -6.83 -2.10 -30.49
C VAL A 190 -5.39 -2.59 -30.59
N THR A 191 -4.49 -2.08 -29.74
CA THR A 191 -3.05 -2.40 -29.81
C THR A 191 -2.62 -3.53 -28.87
N GLY A 192 -3.47 -3.90 -27.90
CA GLY A 192 -3.10 -4.80 -26.80
C GLY A 192 -2.13 -4.18 -25.79
N GLY A 193 -1.73 -2.92 -25.98
CA GLY A 193 -0.79 -2.24 -25.10
C GLY A 193 -1.34 -2.09 -23.68
N ILE A 194 -0.51 -2.38 -22.68
CA ILE A 194 -0.85 -2.26 -21.27
C ILE A 194 -0.19 -1.01 -20.70
N SER A 195 -0.99 -0.12 -20.16
CA SER A 195 -0.53 1.06 -19.42
C SER A 195 -0.97 0.96 -17.97
N TYR A 196 -0.18 1.53 -17.08
CA TYR A 196 -0.49 1.55 -15.66
C TYR A 196 -0.50 2.97 -15.12
N THR A 197 -1.42 3.23 -14.20
CA THR A 197 -1.55 4.51 -13.51
C THR A 197 -1.89 4.26 -12.05
N ILE A 198 -1.48 5.14 -11.17
CA ILE A 198 -1.77 5.06 -9.74
C ILE A 198 -2.79 6.13 -9.40
N TYR A 199 -3.80 5.75 -8.63
CA TYR A 199 -4.83 6.66 -8.15
C TYR A 199 -4.97 6.54 -6.64
N PRO A 200 -5.27 7.67 -5.96
CA PRO A 200 -5.88 7.60 -4.64
C PRO A 200 -7.28 6.95 -4.78
N PRO A 201 -7.74 6.14 -3.81
CA PRO A 201 -9.00 5.39 -3.91
C PRO A 201 -10.24 6.30 -4.03
N GLU A 202 -10.17 7.53 -3.57
CA GLU A 202 -11.23 8.54 -3.62
C GLU A 202 -11.54 9.00 -5.06
N ASP A 203 -10.56 8.92 -5.96
CA ASP A 203 -10.69 9.29 -7.37
C ASP A 203 -11.30 8.17 -8.24
N LEU A 204 -11.55 7.00 -7.64
CA LEU A 204 -12.01 5.81 -8.34
C LEU A 204 -13.46 5.46 -7.99
N PHE A 205 -14.21 5.06 -9.00
CA PHE A 205 -15.59 4.61 -8.86
C PHE A 205 -15.72 3.19 -9.41
N PRO A 206 -16.33 2.25 -8.69
CA PRO A 206 -16.56 0.92 -9.24
C PRO A 206 -17.53 0.97 -10.41
N LEU A 207 -17.20 0.20 -11.44
CA LEU A 207 -18.09 -0.01 -12.57
C LEU A 207 -18.90 -1.27 -12.29
N SER A 208 -20.22 -1.15 -12.27
CA SER A 208 -21.10 -2.31 -12.26
C SER A 208 -20.78 -3.22 -13.45
N LYS A 209 -20.80 -4.53 -13.20
CA LYS A 209 -20.70 -5.53 -14.27
C LYS A 209 -22.00 -5.60 -15.07
#